data_AF-A0A1Q7BBE8-F1
#
_entry.id   AF-A0A1Q7BBE8-F1
#
_cell.length_a   1.000
_cell.length_b   1.000
_cell.length_c   1.000
_cell.angle_alpha   90.00
_cell.angle_beta   90.00
_cell.angle_gamma   90.00
#
_symmetry.space_group_name_H-M   'P 1'
#
loop_
_entity.id
_entity.type
_entity.pdbx_description
1 polymer ?
#
loop_
_entity_poly.entity_id
_entity_poly.type
_entity_poly.pdbx_seq_one_letter_code
_entity_poly.pdbx_strand_id
1 'polypeptide(L)'
;MFDSVSIIFFIVWVLVVGLFSYAAYWAFIIRKALVTGLYRKQALWAGTMGLYFVTLSTFLTVALSFNLTTLSVNILGGLLISSGFIVLFAWIDSTVRVARLSDPLLRDTLRWSRLRYFIGFVTVGGAISSLLTSIDMGFAYVAPFGGALLFGAIALLVSASRSRDSTLRRHLKWMGLAIAMLWLASQLTGILFRVFPAGSIASEVITYSVVVVGGFCLYRSARSLIPLGHLSLPDASPV
;
A
#
# COMPACT_ATOMS: atom_id res chain seq x y z
N MET A 1 12.19 -12.07 -30.02
CA MET A 1 13.33 -12.19 -29.10
C MET A 1 13.19 -11.06 -28.10
N PHE A 2 12.94 -11.34 -26.82
CA PHE A 2 12.83 -10.28 -25.81
C PHE A 2 14.20 -9.64 -25.60
N ASP A 3 14.26 -8.32 -25.60
CA ASP A 3 15.46 -7.59 -25.21
C ASP A 3 15.69 -7.75 -23.69
N SER A 4 16.95 -7.61 -23.25
CA SER A 4 17.32 -7.86 -21.85
C SER A 4 16.52 -7.00 -20.86
N VAL A 5 16.09 -5.81 -21.28
CA VAL A 5 15.29 -4.87 -20.47
C VAL A 5 13.86 -5.38 -20.27
N SER A 6 13.20 -5.94 -21.29
CA SER A 6 11.87 -6.56 -21.13
C SER A 6 11.90 -7.78 -20.22
N ILE A 7 12.97 -8.58 -20.27
CA ILE A 7 13.15 -9.72 -19.37
C ILE A 7 13.27 -9.23 -17.92
N ILE A 8 14.08 -8.19 -17.67
CA ILE A 8 14.22 -7.60 -16.33
C ILE A 8 12.88 -7.05 -15.85
N PHE A 9 12.15 -6.31 -16.69
CA PHE A 9 10.82 -5.81 -16.35
C PHE A 9 9.87 -6.94 -15.93
N PHE A 10 9.81 -8.02 -16.72
CA PHE A 10 8.98 -9.17 -16.40
C PHE A 10 9.36 -9.81 -15.05
N ILE A 11 10.66 -9.99 -14.77
CA ILE A 11 11.14 -10.51 -13.49
C ILE A 11 10.70 -9.62 -12.33
N VAL A 12 10.89 -8.30 -12.44
CA VAL A 12 10.52 -7.36 -11.37
C VAL A 12 8.99 -7.31 -11.19
N TRP A 13 8.21 -7.34 -12.28
CA TRP A 13 6.76 -7.43 -12.21
C TRP A 13 6.28 -8.71 -11.49
N VAL A 14 6.86 -9.87 -11.83
CA VAL A 14 6.58 -11.14 -11.14
C VAL A 14 6.93 -11.03 -9.65
N LEU A 15 8.02 -10.36 -9.29
CA LEU A 15 8.36 -10.10 -7.89
C LEU A 15 7.34 -9.19 -7.19
N VAL A 16 6.83 -8.15 -7.85
CA VAL A 16 5.76 -7.30 -7.32
C VAL A 16 4.52 -8.14 -7.04
N VAL A 17 4.01 -8.85 -8.05
CA VAL A 17 2.80 -9.68 -7.91
C VAL A 17 3.01 -10.76 -6.85
N GLY A 18 4.17 -11.43 -6.86
CA GLY A 18 4.53 -12.48 -5.92
C GLY A 18 4.59 -11.97 -4.48
N LEU A 19 5.27 -10.86 -4.21
CA LEU A 19 5.41 -10.30 -2.86
C LEU A 19 4.09 -9.78 -2.30
N PHE A 20 3.28 -9.06 -3.09
CA PHE A 20 1.98 -8.58 -2.62
C PHE A 20 0.99 -9.74 -2.42
N SER A 21 0.99 -10.74 -3.31
CA SER A 21 0.19 -11.96 -3.13
C SER A 21 0.62 -12.73 -1.89
N TYR A 22 1.92 -12.86 -1.66
CA TYR A 22 2.46 -13.54 -0.49
C TYR A 22 2.16 -12.78 0.80
N ALA A 23 2.26 -11.44 0.79
CA ALA A 23 1.83 -10.60 1.89
C ALA A 23 0.33 -10.80 2.18
N ALA A 24 -0.51 -10.83 1.14
CA ALA A 24 -1.95 -11.05 1.28
C ALA A 24 -2.28 -12.42 1.87
N TYR A 25 -1.68 -13.47 1.32
CA TYR A 25 -1.79 -14.85 1.81
C TYR A 25 -1.46 -14.94 3.30
N TRP A 26 -0.29 -14.41 3.69
CA TRP A 26 0.14 -14.42 5.09
C TRP A 26 -0.80 -13.62 6.00
N ALA A 27 -1.22 -12.44 5.56
CA ALA A 27 -2.11 -11.59 6.33
C ALA A 27 -3.46 -12.28 6.60
N PHE A 28 -4.04 -12.97 5.60
CA PHE A 28 -5.29 -13.71 5.78
C PHE A 28 -5.16 -14.96 6.64
N ILE A 29 -4.02 -15.66 6.58
CA ILE A 29 -3.77 -16.82 7.46
C ILE A 29 -3.61 -16.38 8.91
N ILE A 30 -2.71 -15.42 9.17
CA ILE A 30 -2.44 -14.94 10.53
C ILE A 30 -3.71 -14.36 11.15
N ARG A 31 -4.55 -13.67 10.37
CA ARG A 31 -5.84 -13.16 10.82
C ARG A 31 -6.69 -14.21 11.53
N LYS A 32 -6.69 -15.47 11.05
CA LYS A 32 -7.49 -16.53 11.67
C LYS A 32 -6.96 -16.89 13.06
N ALA A 33 -5.64 -16.88 13.25
CA ALA A 33 -4.96 -17.24 14.49
C ALA A 33 -4.91 -16.10 15.54
N LEU A 34 -5.17 -14.84 15.15
CA LEU A 34 -5.14 -13.71 16.07
C LEU A 34 -6.37 -13.67 16.98
N VAL A 35 -6.14 -13.64 18.30
CA VAL A 35 -7.19 -13.62 19.35
C VAL A 35 -7.90 -12.27 19.40
N THR A 36 -7.14 -11.20 19.39
CA THR A 36 -7.63 -9.82 19.52
C THR A 36 -8.20 -9.28 18.21
N GLY A 37 -9.44 -8.79 18.23
CA GLY A 37 -10.14 -8.27 17.04
C GLY A 37 -9.44 -7.09 16.34
N LEU A 38 -8.70 -6.27 17.09
CA LEU A 38 -7.92 -5.15 16.54
C LEU A 38 -6.83 -5.64 15.57
N TYR A 39 -6.05 -6.63 15.99
CA TYR A 39 -5.00 -7.25 15.18
C TYR A 39 -5.58 -7.97 13.97
N ARG A 40 -6.75 -8.63 14.12
CA ARG A 40 -7.48 -9.24 12.99
C ARG A 40 -7.88 -8.21 11.93
N LYS A 41 -8.29 -7.01 12.36
CA LYS A 41 -8.63 -5.91 11.43
C LYS A 41 -7.39 -5.38 10.71
N GLN A 42 -6.26 -5.21 11.40
CA GLN A 42 -5.01 -4.77 10.75
C GLN A 42 -4.47 -5.83 9.77
N ALA A 43 -4.57 -7.11 10.12
CA ALA A 43 -4.23 -8.22 9.22
C ALA A 43 -5.17 -8.23 7.99
N LEU A 44 -6.48 -8.04 8.18
CA LEU A 44 -7.42 -7.92 7.06
C LEU A 44 -7.02 -6.77 6.12
N TRP A 45 -6.74 -5.60 6.67
CA TRP A 45 -6.33 -4.43 5.89
C TRP A 45 -5.03 -4.64 5.11
N ALA A 46 -4.01 -5.22 5.73
CA ALA A 46 -2.77 -5.57 5.04
C ALA A 46 -3.02 -6.56 3.89
N GLY A 47 -3.93 -7.52 4.10
CA GLY A 47 -4.32 -8.49 3.09
C GLY A 47 -5.07 -7.89 1.91
N THR A 48 -6.08 -7.06 2.18
CA THR A 48 -6.83 -6.37 1.12
C THR A 48 -5.96 -5.38 0.35
N MET A 49 -4.97 -4.76 1.00
CA MET A 49 -3.97 -3.94 0.33
C MET A 49 -3.10 -4.74 -0.62
N GLY A 50 -2.63 -5.92 -0.20
CA GLY A 50 -1.89 -6.83 -1.07
C GLY A 50 -2.71 -7.18 -2.32
N LEU A 51 -3.97 -7.58 -2.15
CA LEU A 51 -4.86 -7.87 -3.28
C LEU A 51 -5.09 -6.67 -4.20
N TYR A 52 -5.30 -5.48 -3.62
CA TYR A 52 -5.48 -4.26 -4.39
C TYR A 52 -4.27 -3.98 -5.28
N PHE A 53 -3.05 -4.01 -4.73
CA PHE A 53 -1.83 -3.73 -5.49
C PHE A 53 -1.52 -4.81 -6.53
N VAL A 54 -1.81 -6.09 -6.26
CA VAL A 54 -1.74 -7.15 -7.27
C VAL A 54 -2.68 -6.86 -8.43
N THR A 55 -3.94 -6.52 -8.13
CA THR A 55 -4.97 -6.26 -9.14
C THR A 55 -4.59 -5.03 -9.98
N LEU A 56 -4.18 -3.93 -9.32
CA LEU A 56 -3.73 -2.71 -9.98
C LEU A 56 -2.50 -2.95 -10.86
N SER A 57 -1.47 -3.61 -10.34
CA SER A 57 -0.24 -3.87 -11.09
C SER A 57 -0.48 -4.80 -12.28
N THR A 58 -1.30 -5.83 -12.12
CA THR A 58 -1.66 -6.75 -13.22
C THR A 58 -2.45 -6.02 -14.30
N PHE A 59 -3.46 -5.23 -13.91
CA PHE A 59 -4.24 -4.43 -14.84
C PHE A 59 -3.36 -3.46 -15.62
N LEU A 60 -2.53 -2.65 -14.93
CA LEU A 60 -1.66 -1.67 -15.58
C LEU A 60 -0.66 -2.34 -16.52
N THR A 61 -0.02 -3.42 -16.09
CA THR A 61 0.97 -4.14 -16.90
C THR A 61 0.34 -4.69 -18.17
N VAL A 62 -0.83 -5.34 -18.07
CA VAL A 62 -1.54 -5.88 -19.25
C VAL A 62 -2.01 -4.74 -20.15
N ALA A 63 -2.71 -3.75 -19.60
CA ALA A 63 -3.29 -2.67 -20.39
C ALA A 63 -2.22 -1.84 -21.12
N LEU A 64 -1.09 -1.55 -20.48
CA LEU A 64 0.01 -0.81 -21.11
C LEU A 64 0.79 -1.68 -22.11
N SER A 65 1.08 -2.95 -21.80
CA SER A 65 1.85 -3.82 -22.69
C SER A 65 1.14 -4.12 -24.01
N PHE A 66 -0.20 -4.20 -23.97
CA PHE A 66 -1.03 -4.40 -25.17
C PHE A 66 -1.59 -3.10 -25.74
N ASN A 67 -1.20 -1.93 -25.19
CA ASN A 67 -1.68 -0.61 -25.59
C ASN A 67 -3.23 -0.54 -25.68
N LEU A 68 -3.90 -1.10 -24.67
CA LEU A 68 -5.35 -1.15 -24.59
C LEU A 68 -5.90 0.21 -24.17
N THR A 69 -6.44 0.97 -25.13
CA THR A 69 -6.92 2.35 -24.91
C THR A 69 -8.42 2.53 -25.17
N THR A 70 -9.17 1.43 -25.28
CA THR A 70 -10.62 1.49 -25.48
C THR A 70 -11.31 2.13 -24.27
N LEU A 71 -12.43 2.81 -24.53
CA LEU A 71 -13.20 3.52 -23.48
C LEU A 71 -13.54 2.61 -22.29
N SER A 72 -13.90 1.35 -22.55
CA SER A 72 -14.20 0.37 -21.49
C SER A 72 -12.99 0.06 -20.61
N VAL A 73 -11.80 -0.07 -21.17
CA VAL A 73 -10.54 -0.28 -20.42
C VAL A 73 -10.19 0.98 -19.63
N ASN A 74 -10.36 2.15 -20.21
CA ASN A 74 -10.16 3.44 -19.55
C ASN A 74 -11.11 3.65 -18.36
N ILE A 75 -12.40 3.28 -18.50
CA ILE A 75 -13.35 3.31 -17.38
C ILE A 75 -12.91 2.34 -16.28
N LEU A 76 -12.56 1.09 -16.65
CA LEU A 76 -12.13 0.08 -15.68
C LEU A 76 -10.87 0.50 -14.91
N GLY A 77 -9.86 1.01 -15.63
CA GLY A 77 -8.64 1.53 -15.03
C GLY A 77 -8.89 2.73 -14.13
N GLY A 78 -9.77 3.65 -14.56
CA GLY A 78 -10.20 4.80 -13.75
C GLY A 78 -10.90 4.38 -12.47
N LEU A 79 -11.79 3.39 -12.52
CA LEU A 79 -12.45 2.83 -11.32
C LEU A 79 -11.46 2.14 -10.39
N LEU A 80 -10.48 1.42 -10.94
CA LEU A 80 -9.46 0.74 -10.15
C LEU A 80 -8.49 1.72 -9.46
N ILE A 81 -8.08 2.79 -10.14
CA ILE A 81 -7.21 3.82 -9.56
C ILE A 81 -8.01 4.70 -8.57
N SER A 82 -9.23 5.13 -8.93
CA SER A 82 -10.08 5.96 -8.06
C SER A 82 -10.46 5.24 -6.76
N SER A 83 -10.79 3.94 -6.82
CA SER A 83 -11.03 3.14 -5.62
C SER A 83 -9.78 3.05 -4.72
N GLY A 84 -8.58 3.08 -5.29
CA GLY A 84 -7.32 3.16 -4.56
C GLY A 84 -7.23 4.36 -3.63
N PHE A 85 -7.71 5.53 -4.06
CA PHE A 85 -7.64 6.75 -3.25
C PHE A 85 -8.42 6.53 -1.96
N ILE A 86 -9.63 6.01 -2.10
CA ILE A 86 -10.56 5.75 -0.99
C ILE A 86 -10.01 4.64 -0.08
N VAL A 87 -9.57 3.53 -0.67
CA VAL A 87 -9.08 2.35 0.07
C VAL A 87 -7.80 2.67 0.84
N LEU A 88 -6.85 3.38 0.22
CA LEU A 88 -5.59 3.81 0.87
C LEU A 88 -5.84 4.78 2.00
N PHE A 89 -6.73 5.76 1.82
CA PHE A 89 -7.09 6.68 2.89
C PHE A 89 -7.82 6.00 4.05
N ALA A 90 -8.85 5.18 3.75
CA ALA A 90 -9.60 4.46 4.77
C ALA A 90 -8.69 3.55 5.61
N TRP A 91 -7.71 2.94 4.96
CA TRP A 91 -6.70 2.14 5.62
C TRP A 91 -5.79 2.96 6.52
N ILE A 92 -5.16 4.01 5.99
CA ILE A 92 -4.27 4.90 6.76
C ILE A 92 -5.03 5.46 7.98
N ASP A 93 -6.25 5.94 7.79
CA ASP A 93 -7.07 6.46 8.87
C ASP A 93 -7.39 5.38 9.92
N SER A 94 -7.74 4.16 9.50
CA SER A 94 -7.97 3.04 10.42
C SER A 94 -6.72 2.71 11.24
N THR A 95 -5.55 2.65 10.60
CA THR A 95 -4.29 2.29 11.25
C THR A 95 -3.77 3.40 12.15
N VAL A 96 -3.87 4.68 11.77
CA VAL A 96 -3.49 5.81 12.63
C VAL A 96 -4.38 5.89 13.87
N ARG A 97 -5.70 5.65 13.75
CA ARG A 97 -6.60 5.60 14.91
C ARG A 97 -6.22 4.49 15.88
N VAL A 98 -5.94 3.29 15.37
CA VAL A 98 -5.47 2.17 16.18
C VAL A 98 -4.15 2.51 16.87
N ALA A 99 -3.22 3.17 16.17
CA ALA A 99 -1.95 3.57 16.73
C ALA A 99 -2.11 4.55 17.91
N ARG A 100 -3.07 5.49 17.85
CA ARG A 100 -3.36 6.40 18.97
C ARG A 100 -3.88 5.70 20.20
N LEU A 101 -4.75 4.70 20.03
CA LEU A 101 -5.29 3.93 21.14
C LEU A 101 -4.20 3.13 21.86
N SER A 102 -3.08 2.87 21.18
CA SER A 102 -1.91 2.21 21.75
C SER A 102 -0.88 3.18 22.37
N ASP A 103 -1.05 4.50 22.18
CA ASP A 103 -0.19 5.52 22.80
C ASP A 103 -0.65 5.73 24.26
N PRO A 104 0.22 5.52 25.27
CA PRO A 104 -0.13 5.70 26.68
C PRO A 104 -0.65 7.10 27.02
N LEU A 105 -0.25 8.10 26.23
CA LEU A 105 -0.62 9.50 26.44
C LEU A 105 -1.74 9.95 25.50
N LEU A 106 -2.31 9.03 24.70
CA LEU A 106 -3.40 9.27 23.74
C LEU A 106 -3.14 10.49 22.84
N ARG A 107 -1.87 10.77 22.52
CA ARG A 107 -1.48 11.99 21.82
C ARG A 107 -2.01 11.94 20.38
N ASP A 108 -2.59 13.05 19.96
CA ASP A 108 -3.05 13.21 18.60
C ASP A 108 -1.85 13.38 17.65
N THR A 109 -1.49 12.30 16.94
CA THR A 109 -0.39 12.34 15.96
C THR A 109 -0.74 13.33 14.84
N LEU A 110 0.05 14.40 14.69
CA LEU A 110 -0.13 15.44 13.67
C LEU A 110 -1.54 16.11 13.66
N ARG A 111 -2.26 16.11 14.79
CA ARG A 111 -3.66 16.58 14.85
C ARG A 111 -4.59 15.85 13.85
N TRP A 112 -4.29 14.60 13.55
CA TRP A 112 -4.99 13.81 12.54
C TRP A 112 -6.49 13.62 12.82
N SER A 113 -7.01 13.86 14.05
CA SER A 113 -8.46 13.86 14.31
C SER A 113 -9.19 14.92 13.49
N ARG A 114 -8.52 16.06 13.25
CA ARG A 114 -9.02 17.17 12.44
C ARG A 114 -8.54 17.05 11.00
N LEU A 115 -7.26 16.75 10.80
CA LEU A 115 -6.65 16.70 9.47
C LEU A 115 -7.26 15.62 8.57
N ARG A 116 -7.75 14.51 9.13
CA ARG A 116 -8.38 13.42 8.36
C ARG A 116 -9.56 13.89 7.52
N TYR A 117 -10.33 14.90 7.97
CA TYR A 117 -11.49 15.36 7.21
C TYR A 117 -11.07 16.13 5.97
N PHE A 118 -10.05 16.99 6.13
CA PHE A 118 -9.45 17.71 5.01
C PHE A 118 -8.77 16.75 4.03
N ILE A 119 -7.93 15.83 4.52
CA ILE A 119 -7.30 14.81 3.67
C ILE A 119 -8.35 13.93 3.00
N GLY A 120 -9.40 13.53 3.72
CA GLY A 120 -10.49 12.73 3.18
C GLY A 120 -11.24 13.45 2.05
N PHE A 121 -11.55 14.74 2.23
CA PHE A 121 -12.16 15.56 1.18
C PHE A 121 -11.27 15.65 -0.07
N VAL A 122 -9.98 15.96 0.11
CA VAL A 122 -9.00 16.00 -0.98
C VAL A 122 -8.87 14.64 -1.67
N THR A 123 -8.94 13.54 -0.91
CA THR A 123 -8.88 12.17 -1.43
C THR A 123 -10.10 11.84 -2.29
N VAL A 124 -11.30 12.24 -1.87
CA VAL A 124 -12.53 12.05 -2.66
C VAL A 124 -12.47 12.88 -3.95
N GLY A 125 -12.04 14.14 -3.86
CA GLY A 125 -11.81 14.98 -5.05
C GLY A 125 -10.78 14.36 -6.00
N GLY A 126 -9.68 13.83 -5.47
CA GLY A 126 -8.68 13.10 -6.24
C GLY A 126 -9.24 11.83 -6.90
N ALA A 127 -10.09 11.07 -6.20
CA ALA A 127 -10.74 9.89 -6.76
C ALA A 127 -11.66 10.26 -7.94
N ILE A 128 -12.50 11.28 -7.79
CA ILE A 128 -13.38 11.75 -8.87
C ILE A 128 -12.55 12.28 -10.05
N SER A 129 -11.55 13.12 -9.78
CA SER A 129 -10.65 13.63 -10.81
C SER A 129 -9.95 12.51 -11.55
N SER A 130 -9.45 11.48 -10.85
CA SER A 130 -8.77 10.35 -11.46
C SER A 130 -9.67 9.56 -12.41
N LEU A 131 -10.94 9.38 -12.04
CA LEU A 131 -11.92 8.71 -12.90
C LEU A 131 -12.21 9.53 -14.16
N LEU A 132 -12.45 10.84 -14.00
CA LEU A 132 -12.71 11.74 -15.13
C LEU A 132 -11.52 11.83 -16.08
N THR A 133 -10.30 12.02 -15.56
CA THR A 133 -9.07 12.03 -16.37
C THR A 133 -8.87 10.71 -17.09
N SER A 134 -9.16 9.58 -16.43
CA SER A 134 -9.05 8.27 -17.05
C SER A 134 -10.01 8.11 -18.23
N ILE A 135 -11.25 8.61 -18.10
CA ILE A 135 -12.26 8.54 -19.17
C ILE A 135 -11.90 9.45 -20.34
N ASP A 136 -11.46 10.67 -20.05
CA ASP A 136 -11.21 11.72 -21.05
C ASP A 136 -9.88 11.51 -21.79
N MET A 137 -8.81 11.24 -21.05
CA MET A 137 -7.43 11.18 -21.57
C MET A 137 -6.83 9.78 -21.55
N GLY A 138 -7.40 8.86 -20.76
CA GLY A 138 -6.89 7.50 -20.56
C GLY A 138 -6.23 7.30 -19.19
N PHE A 139 -6.28 6.07 -18.69
CA PHE A 139 -5.78 5.74 -17.34
C PHE A 139 -4.26 5.99 -17.16
N ALA A 140 -3.50 6.00 -18.26
CA ALA A 140 -2.05 6.26 -18.26
C ALA A 140 -1.70 7.71 -17.85
N TYR A 141 -2.64 8.64 -18.01
CA TYR A 141 -2.45 10.07 -17.68
C TYR A 141 -2.91 10.42 -16.25
N VAL A 142 -3.42 9.45 -15.51
CA VAL A 142 -3.92 9.67 -14.16
C VAL A 142 -2.74 9.89 -13.21
N ALA A 143 -2.73 11.05 -12.52
CA ALA A 143 -1.70 11.36 -11.56
C ALA A 143 -1.72 10.38 -10.36
N PRO A 144 -0.55 9.90 -9.91
CA PRO A 144 -0.49 8.95 -8.81
C PRO A 144 -0.77 9.60 -7.44
N PHE A 145 -1.06 8.76 -6.43
CA PHE A 145 -1.49 9.11 -5.07
C PHE A 145 -0.43 9.90 -4.25
N GLY A 146 -0.15 11.16 -4.57
CA GLY A 146 0.97 11.91 -3.99
C GLY A 146 0.78 12.33 -2.53
N GLY A 147 -0.11 13.29 -2.26
CA GLY A 147 -0.16 13.94 -0.95
C GLY A 147 -0.60 13.04 0.21
N ALA A 148 -1.68 12.28 0.03
CA ALA A 148 -2.25 11.46 1.09
C ALA A 148 -1.32 10.33 1.56
N LEU A 149 -0.55 9.71 0.65
CA LEU A 149 0.40 8.67 1.01
C LEU A 149 1.57 9.22 1.81
N LEU A 150 2.11 10.38 1.45
CA LEU A 150 3.22 10.98 2.21
C LEU A 150 2.81 11.32 3.65
N PHE A 151 1.67 12.01 3.81
CA PHE A 151 1.17 12.35 5.15
C PHE A 151 0.82 11.10 5.96
N GLY A 152 0.24 10.08 5.32
CA GLY A 152 -0.04 8.79 5.95
C GLY A 152 1.20 8.05 6.41
N ALA A 153 2.24 7.99 5.56
CA ALA A 153 3.52 7.38 5.91
C ALA A 153 4.16 8.06 7.13
N ILE A 154 4.23 9.40 7.12
CA ILE A 154 4.80 10.17 8.23
C ILE A 154 3.98 9.95 9.50
N ALA A 155 2.65 10.03 9.41
CA ALA A 155 1.77 9.80 10.56
C ALA A 155 2.02 8.42 11.18
N LEU A 156 2.10 7.37 10.37
CA LEU A 156 2.33 6.00 10.83
C LEU A 156 3.71 5.80 11.44
N LEU A 157 4.76 6.36 10.83
CA LEU A 157 6.13 6.27 11.37
C LEU A 157 6.27 7.04 12.69
N VAL A 158 5.66 8.22 12.80
CA VAL A 158 5.61 8.97 14.07
C VAL A 158 4.81 8.21 15.11
N SER A 159 3.65 7.66 14.77
CA SER A 159 2.87 6.86 15.71
C SER A 159 3.59 5.58 16.14
N ALA A 160 4.38 4.95 15.26
CA ALA A 160 5.20 3.79 15.61
C ALA A 160 6.21 4.13 16.72
N SER A 161 6.86 5.30 16.65
CA SER A 161 7.82 5.72 17.68
C SER A 161 7.22 5.92 19.08
N ARG A 162 5.89 6.11 19.16
CA ARG A 162 5.16 6.41 20.39
C ARG A 162 4.36 5.23 20.94
N SER A 163 4.16 4.18 20.14
CA SER A 163 3.41 2.99 20.55
C SER A 163 4.21 2.17 21.57
N ARG A 164 3.56 1.82 22.69
CA ARG A 164 4.15 0.99 23.76
C ARG A 164 4.15 -0.50 23.41
N ASP A 165 3.19 -0.92 22.60
CA ASP A 165 3.07 -2.31 22.15
C ASP A 165 4.13 -2.62 21.09
N SER A 166 5.03 -3.55 21.39
CA SER A 166 6.17 -3.90 20.52
C SER A 166 5.72 -4.51 19.19
N THR A 167 4.63 -5.27 19.19
CA THR A 167 4.06 -5.95 18.01
C THR A 167 3.44 -4.90 17.09
N LEU A 168 2.57 -4.06 17.65
CA LEU A 168 1.93 -2.99 16.90
C LEU A 168 2.94 -1.95 16.39
N ARG A 169 3.93 -1.56 17.20
CA ARG A 169 5.02 -0.68 16.78
C ARG A 169 5.77 -1.23 15.57
N ARG A 170 6.11 -2.52 15.57
CA ARG A 170 6.81 -3.16 14.47
C ARG A 170 5.94 -3.15 13.20
N HIS A 171 4.65 -3.48 13.34
CA HIS A 171 3.67 -3.40 12.26
C HIS A 171 3.58 -2.00 11.67
N LEU A 172 3.36 -0.98 12.50
CA LEU A 172 3.26 0.42 12.08
C LEU A 172 4.52 0.91 11.36
N LYS A 173 5.71 0.51 11.84
CA LYS A 173 6.98 0.87 11.21
C LYS A 173 7.08 0.29 9.79
N TRP A 174 6.85 -1.02 9.64
CA TRP A 174 6.89 -1.66 8.33
C TRP A 174 5.79 -1.15 7.40
N MET A 175 4.63 -0.82 7.96
CA MET A 175 3.52 -0.26 7.20
C MET A 175 3.82 1.14 6.68
N GLY A 176 4.30 2.03 7.55
CA GLY A 176 4.72 3.37 7.16
C GLY A 176 5.82 3.33 6.10
N LEU A 177 6.76 2.37 6.20
CA LEU A 177 7.79 2.17 5.20
C LEU A 177 7.23 1.66 3.86
N ALA A 178 6.25 0.75 3.88
CA ALA A 178 5.59 0.29 2.66
C ALA A 178 4.89 1.44 1.93
N ILE A 179 4.16 2.29 2.67
CA ILE A 179 3.48 3.47 2.12
C ILE A 179 4.49 4.49 1.60
N ALA A 180 5.59 4.71 2.33
CA ALA A 180 6.66 5.62 1.88
C ALA A 180 7.30 5.15 0.56
N MET A 181 7.53 3.84 0.39
CA MET A 181 8.05 3.27 -0.86
C MET A 181 7.06 3.38 -2.00
N LEU A 182 5.76 3.14 -1.75
CA LEU A 182 4.72 3.33 -2.75
C LEU A 182 4.59 4.80 -3.18
N TRP A 183 4.68 5.73 -2.24
CA TRP A 183 4.74 7.16 -2.53
C TRP A 183 5.98 7.51 -3.35
N LEU A 184 7.16 7.00 -2.97
CA LEU A 184 8.41 7.25 -3.68
C LEU A 184 8.34 6.74 -5.12
N ALA A 185 7.83 5.52 -5.33
CA ALA A 185 7.60 4.95 -6.66
C ALA A 185 6.69 5.87 -7.49
N SER A 186 5.61 6.36 -6.88
CA SER A 186 4.68 7.33 -7.47
C SER A 186 5.36 8.62 -7.94
N GLN A 187 6.28 9.18 -7.14
CA GLN A 187 7.02 10.40 -7.52
C GLN A 187 8.07 10.12 -8.60
N LEU A 188 8.73 8.97 -8.52
CA LEU A 188 9.73 8.54 -9.49
C LEU A 188 9.12 8.41 -10.88
N THR A 189 7.91 7.84 -11.02
CA THR A 189 7.24 7.76 -12.33
C THR A 189 7.13 9.12 -13.00
N GLY A 190 6.71 10.16 -12.28
CA GLY A 190 6.58 11.51 -12.83
C GLY A 190 7.93 12.17 -13.20
N ILE A 191 8.98 11.90 -12.44
CA ILE A 191 10.34 12.41 -12.73
C ILE A 191 10.96 11.65 -13.91
N LEU A 192 10.87 10.31 -13.90
CA LEU A 192 11.46 9.45 -14.92
C LEU A 192 10.80 9.68 -16.29
N PHE A 193 9.51 10.00 -16.35
CA PHE A 193 8.82 10.36 -17.59
C PHE A 193 9.38 11.64 -18.24
N ARG A 194 10.06 12.50 -17.48
CA ARG A 194 10.72 13.72 -18.01
C ARG A 194 12.16 13.46 -18.48
N VAL A 195 12.81 12.43 -17.94
CA VAL A 195 14.23 12.13 -18.18
C VAL A 195 14.40 11.07 -19.25
N PHE A 196 13.51 10.08 -19.29
CA PHE A 196 13.48 9.04 -20.30
C PHE A 196 12.41 9.36 -21.36
N PRO A 197 12.57 8.88 -22.60
CA PRO A 197 11.50 8.92 -23.58
C PRO A 197 10.22 8.31 -23.00
N ALA A 198 9.08 8.95 -23.26
CA ALA A 198 7.76 8.48 -22.82
C ALA A 198 7.58 6.99 -23.17
N GLY A 199 7.29 6.15 -22.17
CA GLY A 199 7.11 4.70 -22.36
C GLY A 199 8.38 3.85 -22.33
N SER A 200 9.52 4.40 -21.90
CA SER A 200 10.76 3.65 -21.66
C SER A 200 10.56 2.52 -20.63
N ILE A 201 10.78 1.27 -21.05
CA ILE A 201 10.74 0.09 -20.16
C ILE A 201 11.74 0.24 -19.00
N ALA A 202 12.85 0.96 -19.19
CA ALA A 202 13.81 1.21 -18.12
C ALA A 202 13.20 2.05 -16.97
N SER A 203 12.32 3.00 -17.28
CA SER A 203 11.61 3.80 -16.27
C SER A 203 10.64 2.96 -15.44
N GLU A 204 9.98 1.99 -16.09
CA GLU A 204 9.12 1.01 -15.43
C GLU A 204 9.93 0.09 -14.52
N VAL A 205 11.07 -0.44 -14.99
CA VAL A 205 11.96 -1.29 -14.17
C VAL A 205 12.38 -0.60 -12.87
N ILE A 206 12.78 0.68 -12.94
CA ILE A 206 13.18 1.45 -11.75
C ILE A 206 11.99 1.62 -10.80
N THR A 207 10.83 2.03 -11.33
CA THR A 207 9.61 2.24 -10.54
C THR A 207 9.18 0.94 -9.85
N TYR A 208 9.08 -0.14 -10.61
CA TYR A 208 8.69 -1.45 -10.10
C TYR A 208 9.69 -2.01 -9.07
N SER A 209 10.97 -1.71 -9.19
CA SER A 209 11.98 -2.09 -8.18
C SER A 209 11.70 -1.46 -6.82
N VAL A 210 11.25 -0.20 -6.78
CA VAL A 210 10.84 0.46 -5.54
C VAL A 210 9.53 -0.13 -5.02
N VAL A 211 8.60 -0.48 -5.91
CA VAL A 211 7.34 -1.17 -5.56
C VAL A 211 7.60 -2.55 -4.96
N VAL A 212 8.60 -3.31 -5.44
CA VAL A 212 9.06 -4.58 -4.84
C VAL A 212 9.45 -4.38 -3.38
N VAL A 213 10.24 -3.33 -3.07
CA VAL A 213 10.61 -3.01 -1.69
C VAL A 213 9.37 -2.68 -0.85
N GLY A 214 8.40 -1.94 -1.43
CA GLY A 214 7.11 -1.70 -0.80
C GLY A 214 6.34 -2.98 -0.47
N GLY A 215 6.27 -3.93 -1.41
CA GLY A 215 5.66 -5.25 -1.23
C GLY A 215 6.34 -6.08 -0.14
N PHE A 216 7.68 -6.08 -0.10
CA PHE A 216 8.44 -6.72 0.98
C PHE A 216 8.16 -6.10 2.35
N CYS A 217 8.06 -4.76 2.43
CA CYS A 217 7.70 -4.06 3.66
C CYS A 217 6.28 -4.42 4.11
N LEU A 218 5.32 -4.54 3.18
CA LEU A 218 3.96 -4.99 3.50
C LEU A 218 3.94 -6.43 4.04
N TYR A 219 4.72 -7.33 3.43
CA TYR A 219 4.91 -8.69 3.94
C TYR A 219 5.48 -8.69 5.37
N ARG A 220 6.55 -7.93 5.61
CA ARG A 220 7.14 -7.78 6.95
C ARG A 220 6.14 -7.20 7.96
N SER A 221 5.30 -6.27 7.52
CA SER A 221 4.22 -5.68 8.31
C SER A 221 3.18 -6.73 8.70
N ALA A 222 2.71 -7.55 7.76
CA ALA A 222 1.77 -8.64 8.04
C ALA A 222 2.38 -9.67 9.00
N ARG A 223 3.62 -10.09 8.77
CA ARG A 223 4.33 -11.06 9.62
C ARG A 223 4.58 -10.55 11.03
N SER A 224 4.78 -9.24 11.19
CA SER A 224 5.01 -8.65 12.51
C SER A 224 3.79 -8.67 13.44
N LEU A 225 2.59 -8.95 12.91
CA LEU A 225 1.38 -9.13 13.72
C LEU A 225 1.35 -10.47 14.44
N ILE A 226 2.22 -11.44 14.08
CA ILE A 226 2.33 -12.71 14.81
C ILE A 226 2.78 -12.38 16.25
N PRO A 227 2.03 -12.83 17.28
CA PRO A 227 2.46 -12.66 18.66
C PRO A 227 3.73 -13.49 18.86
N LEU A 228 4.88 -12.82 18.89
CA LEU A 228 6.14 -13.42 19.31
C LEU A 228 6.07 -13.61 20.82
N GLY A 229 5.60 -14.78 21.29
CA GLY A 229 5.85 -15.26 22.64
C GLY A 229 4.84 -14.92 23.76
N HIS A 230 3.55 -14.69 23.47
CA HIS A 230 2.51 -14.62 24.51
C HIS A 230 1.39 -15.66 24.34
N LEU A 231 1.72 -16.82 23.75
CA LEU A 231 1.09 -18.04 24.21
C LEU A 231 1.69 -18.29 25.59
N SER A 232 0.99 -17.89 26.65
CA SER A 232 1.14 -18.57 27.93
C SER A 232 1.01 -20.05 27.63
N LEU A 233 2.12 -20.78 27.71
CA LEU A 233 2.07 -22.23 27.85
C LEU A 233 1.04 -22.49 28.97
N PRO A 234 0.03 -23.35 28.76
CA PRO A 234 -0.85 -23.73 29.84
C PRO A 234 0.04 -24.16 31.00
N ASP A 235 -0.22 -23.58 32.18
CA ASP A 235 0.53 -23.78 33.40
C ASP A 235 1.12 -25.19 33.47
N ALA A 236 2.44 -25.29 33.41
CA ALA A 236 3.13 -26.45 33.93
C ALA A 236 2.92 -26.42 35.44
N SER A 237 1.78 -26.97 35.87
CA SER A 237 1.48 -27.28 37.27
C SER A 237 2.64 -28.11 37.84
N PRO A 238 3.27 -27.69 38.94
CA PRO A 238 4.15 -28.59 39.67
C PRO A 238 3.28 -29.67 40.31
N VAL A 239 3.53 -30.92 39.94
CA VAL A 239 3.20 -32.09 40.76
C VAL A 239 4.49 -32.52 41.45
#